data_AF-A0A0C2SI31-F1
#
_entry.id   AF-A0A0C2SI31-F1
#
_cell.length_a   1.000
_cell.length_b   1.000
_cell.length_c   1.000
_cell.angle_alpha   90.00
_cell.angle_beta   90.00
_cell.angle_gamma   90.00
#
_symmetry.space_group_name_H-M   'P 1'
#
loop_
_entity.id
_entity.type
_entity.pdbx_description
1 polymer ?
#
loop_
_entity_poly.entity_id
_entity_poly.type
_entity_poly.pdbx_seq_one_letter_code
_entity_poly.pdbx_strand_id
1 'polypeptide(L)'
;SPKPDLSWTQSPSKSGLRRYLWRWRVWIEATFVLSMLEPWEKIMLVSFFTFLNLLLLAGIVIYFPAHLSNMHGRAIYYLWGAE
;
A
#
# COMPACT_ATOMS: atom_id res chain seq x y z
N SER A 1 9.37 24.54 -35.27
CA SER A 1 9.56 24.51 -33.81
C SER A 1 9.87 23.08 -33.38
N PRO A 2 10.98 22.82 -32.66
CA PRO A 2 11.26 21.48 -32.14
C PRO A 2 10.17 21.08 -31.14
N LYS A 3 9.70 19.83 -31.23
CA LYS A 3 8.68 19.31 -30.31
C LYS A 3 9.35 18.95 -28.97
N PRO A 4 8.74 19.26 -27.82
CA PRO A 4 9.26 18.85 -26.53
C PRO A 4 9.24 17.33 -26.40
N ASP A 5 10.32 16.76 -25.86
CA ASP A 5 10.43 15.32 -25.64
C ASP A 5 9.58 14.91 -24.41
N LEU A 6 8.53 14.14 -24.66
CA LEU A 6 7.57 13.69 -23.64
C LEU A 6 7.79 12.23 -23.25
N SER A 7 8.92 11.62 -23.62
CA SER A 7 9.17 10.18 -23.41
C SER A 7 9.03 9.75 -21.94
N TRP A 8 9.38 10.65 -21.00
CA TRP A 8 9.32 10.43 -19.55
C TRP A 8 7.91 10.36 -18.96
N THR A 9 6.89 10.92 -19.64
CA THR A 9 5.50 10.95 -19.15
C THR A 9 4.60 9.94 -19.86
N GLN A 10 5.09 9.25 -20.89
CA GLN A 10 4.28 8.30 -21.64
C GLN A 10 4.03 7.02 -20.84
N SER A 11 2.78 6.54 -20.80
CA SER A 11 2.47 5.28 -20.12
C SER A 11 3.19 4.11 -20.82
N PRO A 12 3.87 3.21 -20.09
CA PRO A 12 4.68 2.17 -20.68
C PRO A 12 3.79 1.02 -21.19
N SER A 13 3.69 0.92 -22.52
CA SER A 13 3.22 -0.26 -23.27
C SER A 13 1.74 -0.68 -23.10
N LYS A 14 1.23 -1.45 -24.08
CA LYS A 14 -0.16 -1.96 -24.13
C LYS A 14 -0.46 -3.08 -23.11
N SER A 15 0.53 -3.48 -22.31
CA SER A 15 0.35 -4.57 -21.32
C SER A 15 -0.35 -4.07 -20.05
N GLY A 16 -1.43 -4.75 -19.65
CA GLY A 16 -2.34 -4.30 -18.59
C GLY A 16 -1.70 -4.08 -17.22
N LEU A 17 -0.84 -5.01 -16.77
CA LEU A 17 -0.12 -4.91 -15.50
C LEU A 17 0.84 -3.72 -15.45
N ARG A 18 1.56 -3.48 -16.55
CA ARG A 18 2.54 -2.38 -16.65
C ARG A 18 1.84 -1.02 -16.61
N ARG A 19 0.66 -0.92 -17.22
CA ARG A 19 -0.21 0.26 -17.15
C ARG A 19 -0.77 0.48 -15.74
N TYR A 20 -1.16 -0.59 -15.04
CA TYR A 20 -1.66 -0.50 -13.68
C TYR A 20 -0.57 0.01 -12.71
N LEU A 21 0.63 -0.59 -12.75
CA LEU A 21 1.77 -0.15 -11.95
C LEU A 21 2.17 1.30 -12.25
N TRP A 22 2.17 1.70 -13.52
CA TRP A 22 2.44 3.09 -13.90
C TRP A 22 1.39 4.04 -13.31
N ARG A 23 0.11 3.68 -13.38
CA ARG A 23 -0.97 4.52 -12.82
C ARG A 23 -0.88 4.61 -11.30
N TRP A 24 -0.53 3.52 -10.64
CA TRP A 24 -0.32 3.48 -9.20
C TRP A 24 0.85 4.35 -8.76
N ARG A 25 1.98 4.29 -9.49
CA ARG A 25 3.13 5.18 -9.28
C ARG A 25 2.73 6.65 -9.42
N VAL A 26 2.07 7.02 -10.52
CA VAL A 26 1.66 8.41 -10.78
C VAL A 26 0.69 8.90 -9.71
N TRP A 27 -0.24 8.06 -9.25
CA TRP A 27 -1.14 8.38 -8.14
C TRP A 27 -0.37 8.70 -6.87
N ILE A 28 0.59 7.85 -6.49
CA ILE A 28 1.42 8.08 -5.29
C ILE A 28 2.25 9.35 -5.41
N GLU A 29 2.86 9.58 -6.57
CA GLU A 29 3.65 10.80 -6.82
C GLU A 29 2.79 12.07 -6.72
N ALA A 30 1.53 12.01 -7.16
CA ALA A 30 0.58 13.12 -7.08
C ALA A 30 0.05 13.35 -5.65
N THR A 31 -0.31 12.29 -4.91
CA THR A 31 -0.92 12.42 -3.57
C THR A 31 0.07 12.89 -2.51
N PHE A 32 1.34 12.50 -2.63
CA PHE A 32 2.37 12.82 -1.64
C PHE A 32 3.32 13.94 -2.09
N VAL A 33 3.03 14.59 -3.22
CA VAL A 33 3.87 15.68 -3.79
C VAL A 33 5.35 15.25 -3.88
N LEU A 34 5.60 13.98 -4.17
CA LEU A 34 6.96 13.40 -4.23
C LEU A 34 7.76 13.94 -5.41
N SER A 35 7.15 14.74 -6.26
CA SER A 35 7.81 15.49 -7.33
C SER A 35 8.65 16.66 -6.81
N MET A 36 8.39 17.14 -5.59
CA MET A 36 9.10 18.28 -5.00
C MET A 36 10.20 17.86 -4.00
N LEU A 37 10.15 16.62 -3.52
CA LEU A 37 11.15 16.09 -2.59
C LEU A 37 12.45 15.74 -3.33
N GLU A 38 13.57 15.95 -2.64
CA GLU A 38 14.86 15.48 -3.15
C GLU A 38 14.87 13.94 -3.27
N PRO A 39 15.70 13.38 -4.18
CA PRO A 39 15.76 11.95 -4.40
C PRO A 39 16.05 11.14 -3.13
N TRP A 40 16.88 11.69 -2.22
CA TRP A 40 17.23 11.04 -0.96
C TRP A 40 16.06 11.06 0.03
N GLU A 41 15.32 12.17 0.13
CA GLU A 41 14.17 12.31 1.03
C GLU A 41 13.09 11.29 0.67
N LYS A 42 12.85 11.12 -0.64
CA LYS A 42 11.92 10.12 -1.16
C LYS A 42 12.31 8.70 -0.74
N ILE A 43 13.61 8.36 -0.80
CA ILE A 43 14.10 7.03 -0.38
C ILE A 43 13.90 6.83 1.13
N MET A 44 14.17 7.86 1.94
CA MET A 44 13.97 7.77 3.39
C MET A 44 12.50 7.65 3.77
N LEU A 45 11.61 8.41 3.13
CA LEU A 45 10.18 8.37 3.42
C LEU A 45 9.56 7.02 2.99
N VAL A 46 9.89 6.54 1.79
CA VAL A 46 9.41 5.24 1.30
C VAL A 46 9.92 4.08 2.17
N SER A 47 11.20 4.12 2.58
CA SER A 47 11.75 3.06 3.43
C SER A 47 11.11 3.05 4.82
N PHE A 48 10.93 4.22 5.45
CA PHE A 48 10.25 4.34 6.74
C PHE A 48 8.79 3.87 6.67
N PHE A 49 8.04 4.30 5.66
CA PHE A 49 6.66 3.87 5.47
C PHE A 49 6.55 2.37 5.22
N THR A 50 7.44 1.81 4.41
CA THR A 50 7.51 0.36 4.15
C THR A 50 7.82 -0.40 5.44
N PHE A 51 8.76 0.07 6.24
CA PHE A 51 9.12 -0.54 7.52
C PHE A 51 7.93 -0.54 8.50
N LEU A 52 7.26 0.60 8.67
CA LEU A 52 6.06 0.69 9.51
C LEU A 52 4.93 -0.22 9.00
N ASN A 53 4.71 -0.25 7.69
CA ASN A 53 3.68 -1.08 7.10
C ASN A 53 3.98 -2.57 7.31
N LEU A 54 5.24 -2.98 7.15
CA LEU A 54 5.67 -4.35 7.42
C LEU A 54 5.48 -4.72 8.89
N LEU A 55 5.83 -3.82 9.82
CA LEU A 55 5.64 -4.03 11.25
C LEU A 55 4.15 -4.17 11.60
N LEU A 56 3.31 -3.32 11.00
CA LEU A 56 1.85 -3.39 11.16
C LEU A 56 1.29 -4.69 10.59
N LEU A 57 1.73 -5.09 9.40
CA LEU A 57 1.30 -6.34 8.77
C LEU A 57 1.72 -7.56 9.60
N ALA A 58 2.95 -7.58 10.10
CA ALA A 58 3.45 -8.62 11.00
C ALA A 58 2.61 -8.65 12.30
N GLY A 59 2.32 -7.48 12.86
CA GLY A 59 1.42 -7.35 14.02
C GLY A 59 0.03 -7.94 13.74
N ILE A 60 -0.58 -7.61 12.60
CA ILE A 60 -1.88 -8.17 12.22
C ILE A 60 -1.77 -9.69 12.04
N VAL A 61 -0.83 -10.19 11.24
CA VAL A 61 -0.73 -11.63 10.95
C VAL A 61 -0.48 -12.45 12.21
N ILE A 62 0.31 -11.94 13.17
CA ILE A 62 0.64 -12.66 14.40
C ILE A 62 -0.44 -12.50 15.47
N TYR A 63 -0.90 -11.27 15.74
CA TYR A 63 -1.81 -10.99 16.87
C TYR A 63 -3.29 -11.11 16.51
N PHE A 64 -3.67 -10.81 15.27
CA PHE A 64 -5.08 -10.83 14.85
C PHE A 64 -5.72 -12.23 14.92
N PRO A 65 -5.11 -13.33 14.41
CA PRO A 65 -5.75 -14.64 14.50
C PRO A 65 -5.87 -15.14 15.94
N ALA A 66 -4.90 -14.82 16.80
CA ALA A 66 -4.96 -15.13 18.23
C ALA A 66 -6.14 -14.42 18.91
N HIS A 67 -6.44 -13.18 18.53
CA HIS A 67 -7.58 -12.44 19.07
C HIS A 67 -8.91 -12.95 18.51
N LEU A 68 -8.97 -13.26 17.22
CA LEU A 68 -10.17 -13.83 16.58
C LEU A 68 -10.57 -15.18 17.16
N SER A 69 -9.62 -16.07 17.47
CA SER A 69 -9.93 -17.37 18.07
C SER A 69 -10.60 -17.23 19.44
N ASN A 70 -10.08 -16.33 20.29
CA ASN A 70 -10.66 -16.05 21.60
C ASN A 70 -12.05 -15.40 21.52
N MET A 71 -12.24 -14.46 20.58
CA MET A 71 -13.54 -13.83 20.35
C MET A 71 -14.56 -14.82 19.80
N HIS A 72 -14.15 -15.69 18.89
CA HIS A 72 -15.00 -16.71 18.28
C HIS A 72 -15.53 -17.71 19.32
N GLY A 73 -14.67 -18.19 20.23
CA GLY A 73 -15.10 -19.08 21.31
C GLY A 73 -16.18 -18.48 22.22
N ARG A 74 -16.08 -17.17 22.52
CA ARG A 74 -17.10 -16.46 23.31
C ARG A 74 -18.36 -16.17 22.50
N ALA A 75 -18.22 -15.83 21.22
CA ALA A 75 -19.36 -15.58 20.33
C ALA A 75 -20.24 -16.82 20.16
N ILE A 76 -19.65 -18.02 20.05
CA ILE A 76 -20.41 -19.28 20.02
C ILE A 76 -21.20 -19.46 21.31
N TYR A 77 -20.63 -19.17 22.48
CA TYR A 77 -21.35 -19.30 23.76
C TYR A 77 -22.57 -18.37 23.83
N TYR A 78 -22.47 -17.13 23.33
CA TYR A 78 -23.61 -16.21 23.28
C TYR A 78 -24.62 -16.54 22.18
N LEU A 79 -24.20 -17.13 21.06
CA LEU A 79 -25.11 -17.55 19.99
C LEU A 79 -25.83 -18.87 20.32
N TRP A 80 -25.19 -19.76 21.06
CA TRP A 80 -25.73 -21.09 21.40
C TRP A 80 -26.43 -21.13 22.76
N GLY A 81 -26.02 -20.30 23.72
CA GLY A 81 -26.59 -20.25 25.07
C GLY A 81 -27.65 -19.16 25.27
N ALA A 82 -28.24 -18.64 24.19
CA ALA A 82 -29.33 -17.65 24.24
C ALA A 82 -30.73 -18.29 24.11
N GLU A 83 -30.88 -19.50 24.64
CA GLU A 83 -32.16 -20.15 24.97
C GLU A 83 -32.34 -20.18 26.49
#